data_AF-A0A8H6FEU9-F1
#
_entry.id   AF-A0A8H6FEU9-F1
#
_cell.length_a   1.000
_cell.length_b   1.000
_cell.length_c   1.000
_cell.angle_alpha   90.00
_cell.angle_beta   90.00
_cell.angle_gamma   90.00
#
_symmetry.space_group_name_H-M   'P 1'
#
loop_
_entity.id
_entity.type
_entity.pdbx_description
1 polymer ?
#
loop_
_entity_poly.entity_id
_entity_poly.type
_entity_poly.pdbx_seq_one_letter_code
_entity_poly.pdbx_strand_id
1 'polypeptide(L)'
;MLLIPEGEPFGELAPVLDESVIGFPSDIRPARPGVKEMLEPARFELGQTGIPVPKLVVFAQSLLDTNNGVDLEDLVNGMNLSMEWGEEYLELDGSTDVAWANWKAEALEREGKSLHGWDGSPEKRREIWQSTVSADGEKWGQGWKYNAACETRFWRRGQRHPRRRKGGF
;
A
#
# COMPACT_ATOMS: atom_id res chain seq x y z
N MET A 1 -27.12 37.88 -25.59
CA MET A 1 -28.02 36.93 -24.91
C MET A 1 -27.75 35.57 -25.54
N LEU A 2 -26.87 34.78 -24.93
CA LEU A 2 -26.48 33.45 -25.39
C LEU A 2 -26.99 32.45 -24.35
N LEU A 3 -27.83 31.52 -24.82
CA LEU A 3 -28.47 30.47 -24.03
C LEU A 3 -27.42 29.44 -23.61
N ILE A 4 -27.32 29.17 -22.31
CA ILE A 4 -26.58 28.05 -21.74
C ILE A 4 -27.51 26.83 -21.84
N PRO A 5 -27.14 25.72 -22.50
CA PRO A 5 -27.92 24.50 -22.41
C PRO A 5 -27.70 23.87 -21.03
N GLU A 6 -28.81 23.60 -20.35
CA GLU A 6 -28.85 22.86 -19.10
C GLU A 6 -28.62 21.37 -19.33
N GLY A 7 -27.86 20.74 -18.43
CA GLY A 7 -28.04 19.34 -18.08
C GLY A 7 -27.43 18.29 -19.00
N GLU A 8 -26.11 18.26 -19.12
CA GLU A 8 -25.39 17.00 -19.36
C GLU A 8 -25.08 16.38 -17.98
N PRO A 9 -25.55 15.16 -17.65
CA PRO A 9 -25.10 14.49 -16.44
C PRO A 9 -23.59 14.32 -16.57
N PHE A 10 -22.84 14.81 -15.57
CA PHE A 10 -21.41 14.56 -15.45
C PHE A 10 -21.18 13.07 -15.72
N GLY A 11 -20.60 12.78 -16.88
CA GLY A 11 -20.18 11.44 -17.24
C GLY A 11 -19.44 10.88 -16.05
N GLU A 12 -19.90 9.72 -15.60
CA GLU A 12 -19.31 8.93 -14.55
C GLU A 12 -17.80 8.87 -14.83
N LEU A 13 -17.04 9.74 -14.17
CA LEU A 13 -15.59 9.72 -14.19
C LEU A 13 -15.24 8.47 -13.40
N ALA A 14 -15.28 7.32 -14.08
CA ALA A 14 -14.59 6.14 -13.65
C ALA A 14 -13.21 6.63 -13.21
N PRO A 15 -12.81 6.40 -11.95
CA PRO A 15 -11.49 6.81 -11.53
C PRO A 15 -10.54 6.10 -12.49
N VAL A 16 -9.83 6.90 -13.30
CA VAL A 16 -8.68 6.44 -14.06
C VAL A 16 -7.63 6.14 -13.00
N LEU A 17 -7.81 5.01 -12.33
CA LEU A 17 -6.76 4.34 -11.60
C LEU A 17 -5.80 3.92 -12.68
N ASP A 18 -4.76 4.71 -12.83
CA ASP A 18 -3.58 4.36 -13.58
C ASP A 18 -3.20 2.92 -13.21
N GLU A 19 -3.45 2.01 -14.15
CA GLU A 19 -3.21 0.57 -14.02
C GLU A 19 -1.72 0.25 -13.80
N SER A 20 -0.85 1.25 -13.86
CA SER A 20 0.56 1.16 -13.52
C SER A 20 0.87 1.28 -12.02
N VAL A 21 -0.05 1.78 -11.18
CA VAL A 21 0.18 1.95 -9.73
C VAL A 21 -0.16 0.68 -8.94
N ILE A 22 -0.96 -0.21 -9.51
CA ILE A 22 -1.22 -1.55 -8.95
C ILE A 22 -1.28 -2.53 -10.13
N GLY A 23 -0.11 -2.81 -10.70
CA GLY A 23 0.06 -3.59 -11.92
C GLY A 23 -0.87 -4.81 -12.04
N PHE A 24 -1.39 -4.96 -13.26
CA PHE A 24 -2.17 -6.06 -13.86
C PHE A 24 -3.69 -5.84 -13.98
N PRO A 25 -4.25 -6.07 -15.19
CA PRO A 25 -5.67 -5.86 -15.48
C PRO A 25 -6.60 -6.69 -14.57
N SER A 26 -7.78 -6.13 -14.31
CA SER A 26 -8.86 -6.65 -13.46
C SER A 26 -9.26 -8.09 -13.74
N ASP A 27 -9.03 -8.57 -14.96
CA ASP A 27 -9.73 -9.73 -15.53
C ASP A 27 -9.08 -11.08 -15.21
N ILE A 28 -7.92 -11.11 -14.52
CA ILE A 28 -7.18 -12.35 -14.26
C ILE A 28 -6.97 -12.61 -12.76
N ARG A 29 -7.21 -11.64 -11.88
CA ARG A 29 -6.96 -11.81 -10.43
C ARG A 29 -7.97 -12.82 -9.83
N PRO A 30 -7.55 -13.72 -8.93
CA PRO A 30 -8.49 -14.52 -8.17
C PRO A 30 -9.39 -13.57 -7.40
N ALA A 31 -10.69 -13.83 -7.41
CA ALA A 31 -11.63 -13.08 -6.60
C ALA A 31 -11.23 -13.25 -5.13
N ARG A 32 -10.51 -12.28 -4.57
CA ARG A 32 -10.30 -12.24 -3.12
C ARG A 32 -11.66 -12.00 -2.48
N PRO A 33 -11.99 -12.65 -1.35
CA PRO A 33 -12.91 -12.06 -0.41
C PRO A 33 -12.43 -10.61 -0.16
N GLY A 34 -13.27 -9.62 -0.48
CA GLY A 34 -12.95 -8.21 -0.23
C GLY A 34 -12.29 -7.39 -1.36
N VAL A 35 -12.16 -7.87 -2.61
CA VAL A 35 -11.76 -6.95 -3.73
C VAL A 35 -12.82 -5.85 -3.93
N LYS A 36 -14.10 -6.23 -3.86
CA LYS A 36 -15.20 -5.26 -3.87
C LYS A 36 -15.16 -4.34 -2.65
N GLU A 37 -14.74 -4.85 -1.49
CA GLU A 37 -14.55 -4.06 -0.28
C GLU A 37 -13.34 -3.12 -0.38
N MET A 38 -12.29 -3.48 -1.13
CA MET A 38 -11.11 -2.63 -1.37
C MET A 38 -11.44 -1.37 -2.16
N LEU A 39 -12.46 -1.42 -3.03
CA LEU A 39 -12.92 -0.29 -3.84
C LEU A 39 -14.03 0.54 -3.16
N GLU A 40 -14.41 0.19 -1.93
CA GLU A 40 -15.36 0.98 -1.13
C GLU A 40 -14.81 2.40 -0.92
N PRO A 41 -15.56 3.46 -1.26
CA PRO A 41 -15.10 4.85 -1.09
C PRO A 41 -14.64 5.15 0.35
N ALA A 42 -15.22 4.48 1.34
CA ALA A 42 -14.85 4.60 2.75
C ALA A 42 -13.41 4.14 3.07
N ARG A 43 -12.75 3.40 2.18
CA ARG A 43 -11.35 2.96 2.32
C ARG A 43 -10.34 3.95 1.74
N PHE A 44 -10.81 5.03 1.12
CA PHE A 44 -9.97 6.08 0.55
C PHE A 44 -10.00 7.35 1.40
N GLU A 45 -8.96 8.15 1.24
CA GLU A 45 -8.82 9.49 1.78
C GLU A 45 -8.32 10.42 0.67
N LEU A 46 -8.63 11.72 0.75
CA LEU A 46 -8.09 12.67 -0.22
C LEU A 46 -6.65 13.02 0.15
N GLY A 47 -5.72 12.72 -0.76
CA GLY A 47 -4.33 13.12 -0.63
C GLY A 47 -4.13 14.64 -0.72
N GLN A 48 -2.89 15.10 -0.52
CA GLN A 48 -2.56 16.53 -0.58
C GLN A 48 -2.89 17.18 -1.94
N THR A 49 -2.81 16.41 -3.02
CA THR A 49 -3.11 16.84 -4.39
C THR A 49 -4.60 16.78 -4.74
N GLY A 50 -5.45 16.36 -3.80
CA GLY A 50 -6.87 16.08 -4.06
C GLY A 50 -7.13 14.76 -4.77
N ILE A 51 -6.09 13.96 -5.02
CA ILE A 51 -6.22 12.63 -5.61
C ILE A 51 -6.61 11.65 -4.49
N PRO A 52 -7.66 10.82 -4.68
CA PRO A 52 -8.01 9.75 -3.76
C PRO A 52 -6.85 8.77 -3.62
N VAL A 53 -6.44 8.51 -2.38
CA VAL A 53 -5.43 7.50 -2.05
C VAL A 53 -6.01 6.53 -1.01
N PRO A 54 -5.57 5.26 -0.99
CA PRO A 54 -6.00 4.35 0.06
C PRO A 54 -5.60 4.89 1.44
N LYS A 55 -6.50 4.75 2.42
CA LYS A 55 -6.17 5.00 3.83
C LYS A 55 -4.92 4.22 4.21
N LEU A 56 -4.10 4.80 5.08
CA LEU A 56 -2.80 4.23 5.43
C LEU A 56 -2.90 2.78 5.93
N VAL A 57 -3.87 2.51 6.79
CA VAL A 57 -4.15 1.17 7.33
C VAL A 57 -4.48 0.17 6.23
N VAL A 58 -5.33 0.56 5.28
CA VAL A 58 -5.74 -0.29 4.15
C VAL A 58 -4.55 -0.61 3.27
N PHE A 59 -3.71 0.38 2.98
CA PHE A 59 -2.53 0.18 2.16
C PHE A 59 -1.51 -0.73 2.85
N ALA A 60 -1.16 -0.44 4.12
CA ALA A 60 -0.22 -1.25 4.90
C ALA A 60 -0.70 -2.71 5.03
N GLN A 61 -1.97 -2.93 5.36
CA GLN A 61 -2.54 -4.29 5.43
C GLN A 61 -2.43 -5.02 4.10
N SER A 62 -2.71 -4.33 2.98
CA SER A 62 -2.61 -4.96 1.66
C SER A 62 -1.18 -5.39 1.30
N LEU A 63 -0.17 -4.62 1.72
CA LEU A 63 1.23 -4.95 1.49
C LEU A 63 1.67 -6.14 2.36
N LEU A 64 1.19 -6.20 3.61
CA LEU A 64 1.39 -7.36 4.48
C LEU A 64 0.74 -8.63 3.91
N ASP A 65 -0.53 -8.55 3.53
CA ASP A 65 -1.28 -9.68 3.00
C ASP A 65 -0.63 -10.26 1.74
N THR A 66 -0.04 -9.39 0.92
CA THR A 66 0.62 -9.77 -0.34
C THR A 66 2.12 -10.01 -0.19
N ASN A 67 2.66 -10.00 1.03
CA ASN A 67 4.08 -10.13 1.28
C ASN A 67 4.95 -9.22 0.38
N ASN A 68 4.49 -7.98 0.17
CA ASN A 68 5.21 -7.01 -0.65
C ASN A 68 6.22 -6.24 0.21
N GLY A 69 7.32 -6.91 0.56
CA GLY A 69 8.29 -6.42 1.53
C GLY A 69 8.95 -5.10 1.15
N VAL A 70 9.30 -4.89 -0.12
CA VAL A 70 9.98 -3.65 -0.58
C VAL A 70 9.06 -2.44 -0.42
N ASP A 71 7.83 -2.54 -0.91
CA ASP A 71 6.88 -1.43 -0.80
C ASP A 71 6.44 -1.22 0.66
N LEU A 72 6.37 -2.28 1.47
CA LEU A 72 6.08 -2.19 2.90
C LEU A 72 7.18 -1.45 3.65
N GLU A 73 8.44 -1.76 3.37
CA GLU A 73 9.60 -1.10 3.93
C GLU A 73 9.66 0.39 3.53
N ASP A 74 9.42 0.69 2.25
CA ASP A 74 9.36 2.07 1.76
C ASP A 74 8.19 2.84 2.42
N LEU A 75 7.04 2.18 2.67
CA LEU A 75 5.91 2.77 3.39
C LEU A 75 6.26 3.03 4.86
N VAL A 76 6.80 2.05 5.58
CA VAL A 76 7.21 2.17 6.98
C VAL A 76 8.21 3.31 7.14
N ASN A 77 9.21 3.39 6.28
CA ASN A 77 10.17 4.49 6.27
C ASN A 77 9.51 5.82 5.90
N GLY A 78 8.68 5.86 4.86
CA GLY A 78 8.01 7.07 4.37
C GLY A 78 7.03 7.70 5.36
N MET A 79 6.45 6.86 6.22
CA MET A 79 5.40 7.24 7.16
C MET A 79 5.88 7.20 8.63
N ASN A 80 7.10 6.72 8.87
CA ASN A 80 7.69 6.51 10.20
C ASN A 80 6.80 5.67 11.12
N LEU A 81 6.42 4.48 10.64
CA LEU A 81 5.51 3.58 11.36
C LEU A 81 6.28 2.74 12.37
N SER A 82 5.69 2.55 13.55
CA SER A 82 6.28 1.78 14.64
C SER A 82 5.57 0.44 14.83
N MET A 83 6.14 -0.42 15.69
CA MET A 83 5.51 -1.66 16.10
C MET A 83 4.13 -1.42 16.72
N GLU A 84 4.02 -0.44 17.62
CA GLU A 84 2.78 -0.10 18.33
C GLU A 84 1.69 0.36 17.37
N TRP A 85 2.05 1.12 16.34
CA TRP A 85 1.09 1.51 15.30
C TRP A 85 0.52 0.28 14.58
N GLY A 86 1.36 -0.72 14.27
CA GLY A 86 0.87 -1.95 13.66
C GLY A 86 -0.07 -2.74 14.55
N GLU A 87 0.24 -2.86 15.84
CA GLU A 87 -0.62 -3.54 16.82
C GLU A 87 -1.99 -2.86 16.97
N GLU A 88 -2.04 -1.53 16.88
CA GLU A 88 -3.28 -0.76 17.03
C GLU A 88 -4.17 -0.83 15.78
N TYR A 89 -3.57 -0.83 14.58
CA TYR A 89 -4.31 -0.61 13.34
C TYR A 89 -4.35 -1.81 12.37
N LEU A 90 -3.47 -2.81 12.51
CA LEU A 90 -3.33 -3.91 11.54
C LEU A 90 -3.82 -5.26 12.10
N GLU A 91 -4.24 -6.13 11.20
CA GLU A 91 -4.59 -7.52 11.50
C GLU A 91 -3.35 -8.41 11.43
N LEU A 92 -2.61 -8.50 12.55
CA LEU A 92 -1.32 -9.20 12.64
C LEU A 92 -1.41 -10.68 13.02
N ASP A 93 -2.54 -11.15 13.57
CA ASP A 93 -2.70 -12.54 14.05
C ASP A 93 -2.89 -13.57 12.92
N GLY A 94 -2.98 -13.10 11.67
CA GLY A 94 -3.13 -13.93 10.48
C GLY A 94 -1.83 -14.17 9.71
N SER A 95 -1.99 -14.86 8.58
CA SER A 95 -0.92 -15.13 7.63
C SER A 95 -1.13 -14.45 6.28
N THR A 96 -0.10 -14.40 5.46
CA THR A 96 -0.15 -13.88 4.09
C THR A 96 -1.18 -14.63 3.23
N ASP A 97 -1.69 -13.95 2.20
CA ASP A 97 -2.68 -14.47 1.26
C ASP A 97 -2.01 -15.47 0.29
N VAL A 98 -2.06 -16.74 0.65
CA VAL A 98 -1.53 -17.87 -0.14
C VAL A 98 -2.20 -17.94 -1.52
N ALA A 99 -3.49 -17.64 -1.62
CA ALA A 99 -4.21 -17.70 -2.89
C ALA A 99 -3.68 -16.63 -3.86
N TRP A 100 -3.42 -15.41 -3.36
CA TRP A 100 -2.77 -14.38 -4.15
C TRP A 100 -1.34 -14.74 -4.55
N ALA A 101 -0.56 -15.30 -3.62
CA ALA A 101 0.83 -15.64 -3.88
C ALA A 101 0.96 -16.74 -4.94
N ASN A 102 0.13 -17.79 -4.85
CA ASN A 102 0.06 -18.83 -5.87
C ASN A 102 -0.36 -18.28 -7.23
N TRP A 103 -1.39 -17.43 -7.28
CA TRP A 103 -1.79 -16.80 -8.53
C TRP A 103 -0.67 -15.96 -9.16
N LYS A 104 0.04 -15.16 -8.35
CA LYS A 104 1.15 -14.34 -8.83
C LYS A 104 2.31 -15.20 -9.32
N ALA A 105 2.61 -16.30 -8.63
CA ALA A 105 3.61 -17.27 -9.06
C ALA A 105 3.25 -17.86 -10.43
N GLU A 106 2.01 -18.35 -10.60
CA GLU A 106 1.54 -18.86 -11.90
C GLU A 106 1.57 -17.79 -13.01
N ALA A 107 1.21 -16.54 -12.70
CA ALA A 107 1.26 -15.44 -13.65
C ALA A 107 2.70 -15.16 -14.12
N LEU A 108 3.66 -15.16 -13.19
CA LEU A 108 5.08 -15.00 -13.51
C LEU A 108 5.63 -16.19 -14.29
N GLU A 109 5.23 -17.42 -13.96
CA GLU A 109 5.64 -18.63 -14.67
C GLU A 109 5.23 -18.61 -16.14
N ARG A 110 4.03 -18.10 -16.47
CA ARG A 110 3.59 -17.89 -17.86
C ARG A 110 4.49 -16.93 -18.64
N GLU A 111 5.18 -16.03 -17.95
CA GLU A 111 6.18 -15.12 -18.53
C GLU A 111 7.62 -15.67 -18.46
N GLY A 112 7.82 -16.90 -18.02
CA GLY A 112 9.15 -17.49 -17.82
C GLY A 112 9.91 -16.90 -16.63
N LYS A 113 9.19 -16.31 -15.66
CA LYS A 113 9.72 -15.73 -14.42
C LYS A 113 9.27 -16.57 -13.22
N SER A 114 9.89 -16.35 -12.06
CA SER A 114 9.44 -16.94 -10.79
C SER A 114 9.19 -15.86 -9.75
N LEU A 115 8.27 -16.14 -8.83
CA LEU A 115 8.05 -15.30 -7.66
C LEU A 115 9.20 -15.55 -6.68
N HIS A 116 10.10 -14.57 -6.56
CA HIS A 116 11.26 -14.69 -5.68
C HIS A 116 10.83 -14.93 -4.22
N GLY A 117 11.40 -15.96 -3.58
CA GLY A 117 11.16 -16.27 -2.17
C GLY A 117 9.84 -16.98 -1.87
N TRP A 118 9.00 -17.29 -2.88
CA TRP A 118 7.77 -18.03 -2.66
C TRP A 118 8.01 -19.54 -2.72
N ASP A 119 7.77 -20.24 -1.60
CA ASP A 119 7.89 -21.70 -1.48
C ASP A 119 6.52 -22.40 -1.27
N GLY A 120 5.43 -21.64 -1.33
CA GLY A 120 4.07 -22.14 -1.05
C GLY A 120 3.62 -22.01 0.40
N SER A 121 4.51 -21.58 1.31
CA SER A 121 4.21 -21.49 2.74
C SER A 121 3.68 -20.10 3.13
N PRO A 122 2.56 -20.02 3.86
CA PRO A 122 2.11 -18.75 4.44
C PRO A 122 3.09 -18.24 5.50
N GLU A 123 3.47 -16.97 5.40
CA GLU A 123 4.25 -16.27 6.42
C GLU A 123 3.33 -15.60 7.43
N LYS A 124 3.78 -15.43 8.67
CA LYS A 124 2.98 -14.74 9.71
C LYS A 124 3.13 -13.23 9.55
N ARG A 125 2.01 -12.52 9.46
CA ARG A 125 2.01 -11.05 9.27
C ARG A 125 2.74 -10.32 10.40
N ARG A 126 2.55 -10.78 11.63
CA ARG A 126 3.27 -10.27 12.81
C ARG A 126 4.79 -10.34 12.67
N GLU A 127 5.31 -11.45 12.13
CA GLU A 127 6.76 -11.64 11.95
C GLU A 127 7.30 -10.74 10.82
N ILE A 128 6.56 -10.61 9.72
CA ILE A 128 6.88 -9.67 8.63
C ILE A 128 6.89 -8.22 9.15
N TRP A 129 5.84 -7.83 9.88
CA TRP A 129 5.74 -6.48 10.43
C TRP A 129 6.88 -6.19 11.41
N GLN A 130 7.11 -7.09 12.37
CA GLN A 130 8.15 -6.94 13.37
C GLN A 130 9.54 -6.82 12.74
N SER A 131 9.86 -7.64 11.74
CA SER A 131 11.16 -7.56 11.05
C SER A 131 11.31 -6.24 10.29
N THR A 132 10.26 -5.76 9.64
CA THR A 132 10.25 -4.51 8.87
C THR A 132 10.46 -3.26 9.74
N VAL A 133 9.79 -3.18 10.90
CA VAL A 133 9.86 -2.02 11.81
C VAL A 133 11.00 -2.11 12.84
N SER A 134 11.75 -3.21 12.87
CA SER A 134 12.87 -3.41 13.79
C SER A 134 14.02 -2.43 13.50
N ALA A 135 14.91 -2.21 14.47
CA ALA A 135 16.12 -1.40 14.27
C ALA A 135 17.03 -1.96 13.16
N ASP A 136 17.05 -3.28 12.97
CA ASP A 136 17.76 -3.89 11.85
C ASP A 136 17.04 -3.60 10.53
N GLY A 137 15.70 -3.73 10.48
CA GLY A 137 14.90 -3.34 9.33
C GLY A 137 15.08 -1.86 8.95
N GLU A 138 15.09 -0.97 9.94
CA GLU A 138 15.36 0.46 9.77
C GLU A 138 16.77 0.70 9.19
N LYS A 139 17.79 0.00 9.71
CA LYS A 139 19.17 0.11 9.24
C LYS A 139 19.34 -0.43 7.82
N TRP A 140 18.70 -1.55 7.49
CA TRP A 140 18.64 -2.10 6.13
C TRP A 140 17.97 -1.12 5.17
N GLY A 141 16.83 -0.54 5.58
CA GLY A 141 16.09 0.42 4.78
C GLY A 141 16.85 1.70 4.52
N GLN A 142 17.60 2.20 5.50
CA GLN A 142 18.46 3.37 5.35
C GLN A 142 19.61 3.10 4.37
N GLY A 143 20.21 1.91 4.40
CA GLY A 143 21.28 1.51 3.48
C GLY A 143 22.37 2.59 3.31
N TRP A 144 22.83 2.81 2.08
CA TRP A 144 23.78 3.88 1.75
C TRP A 144 23.15 5.29 1.70
N LYS A 145 21.83 5.40 1.97
CA LYS A 145 21.06 6.64 1.97
C LYS A 145 20.87 7.20 3.39
N TYR A 146 21.64 6.72 4.37
CA TYR A 146 21.68 7.25 5.72
C TYR A 146 21.84 8.77 5.73
N ASN A 147 21.00 9.45 6.50
CA ASN A 147 21.09 10.89 6.71
C ASN A 147 20.79 11.21 8.17
N ALA A 148 21.76 11.80 8.87
CA ALA A 148 21.63 12.16 10.29
C ALA A 148 20.50 13.18 10.57
N ALA A 149 20.04 13.93 9.56
CA ALA A 149 18.89 14.83 9.67
C ALA A 149 17.54 14.10 9.62
N CYS A 150 17.53 12.82 9.31
CA CYS A 150 16.33 12.00 9.21
C CYS A 150 16.17 11.06 10.41
N GLU A 151 14.94 10.64 10.67
CA GLU A 151 14.61 9.56 11.60
C GLU A 151 14.62 8.22 10.87
N THR A 152 14.09 8.19 9.64
CA THR A 152 14.13 7.03 8.74
C THR A 152 14.77 7.41 7.41
N ARG A 153 14.80 6.49 6.42
CA ARG A 153 15.29 6.83 5.07
C ARG A 153 14.58 8.03 4.42
N PHE A 154 13.29 8.21 4.67
CA PHE A 154 12.45 9.21 4.00
C PHE A 154 11.83 10.25 4.94
N TRP A 155 11.93 10.05 6.25
CA TRP A 155 11.33 10.92 7.26
C TRP A 155 12.34 11.89 7.86
N ARG A 156 12.17 13.19 7.63
CA ARG A 156 13.02 14.21 8.28
C ARG A 156 12.62 14.43 9.73
N ARG A 157 13.60 14.64 10.62
CA ARG A 157 13.33 14.98 12.03
C ARG A 157 12.46 16.22 12.13
N GLY A 158 11.38 16.14 12.92
CA GLY A 158 10.41 17.23 13.09
C GLY A 158 9.49 17.50 11.90
N GLN A 159 9.49 16.64 10.87
CA GLN A 159 8.55 16.74 9.76
C GLN A 159 7.12 16.46 10.21
N ARG A 160 6.15 17.15 9.59
CA ARG A 160 4.72 16.85 9.75
C ARG A 160 4.33 15.64 8.90
N HIS A 161 3.38 14.85 9.40
CA HIS A 161 2.87 13.70 8.69
C HIS A 161 2.46 14.02 7.24
N PRO A 162 3.04 13.32 6.24
CA PRO A 162 2.95 13.71 4.83
C PRO A 162 1.52 13.59 4.28
N ARG A 163 0.66 12.78 4.90
CA ARG A 163 -0.76 12.67 4.49
C ARG A 163 -1.67 13.71 5.14
N ARG A 164 -1.19 14.52 6.09
CA ARG A 164 -1.99 15.62 6.64
C ARG A 164 -2.01 16.78 5.66
N ARG A 165 -3.19 17.33 5.38
CA ARG A 165 -3.32 18.57 4.60
C ARG A 165 -2.63 19.72 5.32
N LYS A 166 -1.97 20.60 4.57
CA LYS A 166 -1.52 21.89 5.09
C LYS A 166 -2.77 22.78 5.31
N GLY A 167 -3.26 22.82 6.54
CA GLY A 167 -4.25 23.80 7.02
C GLY A 167 -5.63 23.70 6.38
N GLY A 168 -6.56 23.01 7.05
CA GLY A 168 -7.96 23.43 7.06
C GLY A 168 -8.19 24.17 8.38
N PHE A 169 -8.73 25.38 8.30
CA PHE A 169 -9.31 26.07 9.47
C PHE A 169 -10.48 25.26 10.03
#